data_AF-A4BNM3-F1
#
_entry.id   AF-A4BNM3-F1
#
_cell.length_a   1.000
_cell.length_b   1.000
_cell.length_c   1.000
_cell.angle_alpha   90.00
_cell.angle_beta   90.00
_cell.angle_gamma   90.00
#
_symmetry.space_group_name_H-M   'P 1'
#
loop_
_entity.id
_entity.type
_entity.pdbx_description
1 polymer ?
#
loop_
_entity_poly.entity_id
_entity_poly.type
_entity_poly.pdbx_seq_one_letter_code
_entity_poly.pdbx_strand_id
1 'polypeptide(L)'
;MTEENDTSTQVFNVCALLRDDGVAANTAQLIVIHGRGVGQKVELNRPRITIGRRDTNHLILASATVSREHAYVACEEDRYSIVDSGSRNGVYVNGQKIPAGREWCLSHGDSLALGEQLLLFHCPQRLFNSQGLFEISIDRGKVKQEVDDLLIRVLGSDGGTQRRLVEADKTTTR
;
A
#
# COMPACT_ATOMS: atom_id res chain seq x y z
N MET A 1 -41.35 10.51 -24.69
CA MET A 1 -40.27 9.50 -24.82
C MET A 1 -39.16 9.97 -23.91
N THR A 2 -39.16 9.48 -22.68
CA THR A 2 -38.16 9.81 -21.65
C THR A 2 -37.29 8.58 -21.48
N GLU A 3 -36.01 8.70 -21.87
CA GLU A 3 -34.99 7.69 -21.61
C GLU A 3 -34.66 7.72 -20.12
N GLU A 4 -35.01 6.64 -19.42
CA GLU A 4 -34.55 6.37 -18.06
C GLU A 4 -33.06 6.00 -18.15
N ASN A 5 -32.21 6.90 -17.63
CA ASN A 5 -30.77 6.69 -17.54
C ASN A 5 -30.50 5.76 -16.34
N ASP A 6 -30.45 4.45 -16.61
CA ASP A 6 -30.16 3.40 -15.63
C ASP A 6 -28.72 3.56 -15.11
N THR A 7 -28.59 4.37 -14.06
CA THR A 7 -27.37 4.50 -13.28
C THR A 7 -27.37 3.37 -12.24
N SER A 8 -27.19 2.14 -12.73
CA SER A 8 -27.13 0.94 -11.90
C SER A 8 -25.95 1.03 -10.93
N THR A 9 -26.22 1.58 -9.76
CA THR A 9 -25.35 1.49 -8.59
C THR A 9 -25.40 0.05 -8.11
N GLN A 10 -24.37 -0.74 -8.41
CA GLN A 10 -24.23 -2.07 -7.82
C GLN A 10 -23.71 -1.93 -6.39
N VAL A 11 -24.64 -2.01 -5.44
CA VAL A 11 -24.34 -2.14 -4.01
C VAL A 11 -23.83 -3.57 -3.78
N PHE A 12 -22.52 -3.74 -3.69
CA PHE A 12 -21.96 -5.01 -3.24
C PHE A 12 -22.07 -5.08 -1.72
N ASN A 13 -22.92 -5.98 -1.22
CA ASN A 13 -22.99 -6.26 0.20
C ASN A 13 -21.71 -7.01 0.62
N VAL A 14 -20.70 -6.26 1.07
CA VAL A 14 -19.37 -6.81 1.43
C VAL A 14 -19.49 -7.85 2.55
N CYS A 15 -20.54 -7.80 3.38
CA CYS A 15 -20.80 -8.81 4.40
C CYS A 15 -21.16 -10.20 3.84
N ALA A 16 -21.65 -10.30 2.59
CA ALA A 16 -21.99 -11.58 1.96
C ALA A 16 -20.78 -12.30 1.35
N LEU A 17 -19.66 -11.61 1.14
CA LEU A 17 -18.40 -12.17 0.62
C LEU A 17 -17.44 -12.64 1.72
N LEU A 18 -17.82 -12.48 2.99
CA LEU A 18 -16.99 -12.84 4.15
C LEU A 18 -17.50 -14.10 4.87
N ARG A 19 -18.42 -14.87 4.28
CA ARG A 19 -18.82 -16.18 4.81
C ARG A 19 -18.12 -17.29 4.03
N ASP A 20 -17.24 -17.96 4.76
CA ASP A 20 -16.61 -19.27 4.50
C ASP A 20 -15.98 -19.50 3.12
N ASP A 21 -14.64 -19.52 3.10
CA ASP A 21 -13.81 -20.65 2.61
C ASP A 21 -12.37 -20.17 2.39
N GLY A 22 -11.51 -20.34 3.41
CA GLY A 22 -10.06 -20.14 3.26
C GLY A 22 -9.60 -18.67 3.29
N VAL A 23 -9.20 -18.21 4.47
CA VAL A 23 -8.59 -16.89 4.69
C VAL A 23 -7.29 -16.77 3.89
N ALA A 24 -7.37 -16.31 2.64
CA ALA A 24 -6.24 -15.76 1.93
C ALA A 24 -5.94 -14.37 2.51
N ALA A 25 -5.13 -14.36 3.56
CA ALA A 25 -4.13 -13.36 3.95
C ALA A 25 -4.42 -11.89 3.56
N ASN A 26 -5.37 -11.25 4.24
CA ASN A 26 -5.42 -9.78 4.31
C ASN A 26 -4.61 -9.27 5.51
N THR A 27 -3.42 -9.84 5.70
CA THR A 27 -2.53 -9.55 6.83
C THR A 27 -1.57 -8.43 6.44
N ALA A 28 -1.30 -7.49 7.37
CA ALA A 28 -0.30 -6.46 7.12
C ALA A 28 1.08 -7.06 6.89
N GLN A 29 1.90 -6.40 6.08
CA GLN A 29 3.20 -6.86 5.65
C GLN A 29 4.24 -5.75 5.80
N LEU A 30 5.47 -6.17 6.10
CA LEU A 30 6.65 -5.35 5.87
C LEU A 30 7.38 -5.87 4.64
N ILE A 31 7.68 -4.97 3.72
CA ILE A 31 8.29 -5.28 2.44
C ILE A 31 9.61 -4.54 2.35
N VAL A 32 10.72 -5.24 2.14
CA VAL A 32 12.01 -4.60 1.90
C VAL A 32 12.02 -4.03 0.48
N ILE A 33 12.13 -2.70 0.36
CA ILE A 33 12.10 -2.00 -0.93
C ILE A 33 13.47 -1.45 -1.33
N HIS A 34 14.41 -1.31 -0.39
CA HIS A 34 15.80 -0.95 -0.66
C HIS A 34 16.76 -1.62 0.33
N GLY A 35 17.96 -1.95 -0.15
CA GLY A 35 19.03 -2.54 0.66
C GLY A 35 19.33 -3.99 0.29
N ARG A 36 19.69 -4.81 1.27
CA ARG A 36 19.95 -6.25 1.07
C ARG A 36 18.68 -7.02 1.35
N GLY A 37 18.29 -7.90 0.42
CA GLY A 37 17.03 -8.64 0.55
C GLY A 37 15.81 -7.87 0.03
N VAL A 38 15.99 -6.95 -0.93
CA VAL A 38 14.86 -6.32 -1.64
C VAL A 38 13.89 -7.38 -2.15
N GLY A 39 12.60 -7.14 -1.95
CA GLY A 39 11.53 -8.09 -2.26
C GLY A 39 11.22 -9.08 -1.15
N GLN A 40 12.05 -9.18 -0.10
CA GLN A 40 11.71 -9.95 1.09
C GLN A 40 10.50 -9.32 1.78
N LYS A 41 9.57 -10.18 2.18
CA LYS A 41 8.34 -9.79 2.87
C LYS A 41 8.19 -10.61 4.13
N VAL A 42 7.65 -9.99 5.18
CA VAL A 42 7.19 -10.69 6.37
C VAL A 42 5.77 -10.29 6.66
N GLU A 43 4.95 -11.28 6.99
CA GLU A 43 3.58 -11.04 7.46
C GLU A 43 3.60 -10.68 8.93
N LEU A 44 2.75 -9.71 9.29
CA LEU A 44 2.54 -9.26 10.66
C LEU A 44 1.42 -10.07 11.30
N ASN A 45 1.61 -11.39 11.33
CA ASN A 45 0.63 -12.39 11.81
C ASN A 45 0.87 -12.84 13.26
N ARG A 46 1.71 -12.11 14.02
CA ARG A 46 2.05 -12.42 15.41
C ARG A 46 1.99 -11.15 16.25
N PRO A 47 1.79 -11.26 17.58
CA PRO A 47 1.79 -10.09 18.47
C PRO A 47 3.08 -9.27 18.40
N ARG A 48 4.20 -9.92 18.05
CA ARG A 48 5.51 -9.29 17.94
C ARG A 48 6.33 -9.88 16.81
N ILE A 49 6.78 -9.02 15.90
CA ILE A 49 7.65 -9.36 14.78
C ILE A 49 8.98 -8.63 14.94
N THR A 50 10.05 -9.38 15.16
CA THR A 50 11.41 -8.82 15.37
C THR A 50 12.14 -8.60 14.06
N ILE A 51 12.89 -7.51 13.99
CA ILE A 51 13.61 -7.05 12.80
C ILE A 51 15.06 -6.78 13.20
N GLY A 52 16.01 -7.33 12.45
CA GLY A 52 17.42 -7.10 12.70
C GLY A 52 18.33 -7.99 11.88
N ARG A 53 19.64 -7.84 12.05
CA ARG A 53 20.64 -8.63 11.31
C ARG A 53 20.76 -10.06 11.79
N ARG A 54 20.40 -10.35 13.05
CA ARG A 54 20.50 -11.71 13.60
C ARG A 54 19.51 -12.63 12.86
N ASP A 55 19.95 -13.84 12.58
CA ASP A 55 19.19 -14.92 11.93
C ASP A 55 17.98 -15.40 12.74
N THR A 56 17.97 -15.14 14.05
CA THR A 56 16.82 -15.42 14.93
C THR A 56 15.68 -14.41 14.80
N ASN A 57 15.82 -13.35 14.00
CA ASN A 57 14.74 -12.39 13.77
C ASN A 57 13.73 -12.91 12.76
N HIS A 58 12.50 -12.44 12.87
CA HIS A 58 11.44 -12.75 11.91
C HIS A 58 11.71 -12.10 10.54
N LEU A 59 12.20 -10.86 10.54
CA LEU A 59 12.72 -10.19 9.35
C LEU A 59 14.22 -9.98 9.48
N ILE A 60 14.97 -10.80 8.74
CA ILE A 60 16.43 -10.80 8.74
C ILE A 60 16.93 -9.76 7.74
N LEU A 61 17.53 -8.70 8.25
CA LEU A 61 18.15 -7.65 7.45
C LEU A 61 19.68 -7.78 7.56
N ALA A 62 20.28 -8.58 6.68
CA ALA A 62 21.70 -8.98 6.73
C ALA A 62 22.69 -7.86 6.36
N SER A 63 22.60 -6.69 7.01
CA SER A 63 23.46 -5.52 6.80
C SER A 63 24.22 -5.13 8.07
N ALA A 64 25.48 -4.72 7.91
CA ALA A 64 26.32 -4.23 9.01
C ALA A 64 25.80 -2.92 9.65
N THR A 65 24.94 -2.18 8.94
CA THR A 65 24.29 -0.96 9.45
C THR A 65 23.06 -1.27 10.32
N VAL A 66 22.63 -2.54 10.36
CA VAL A 66 21.50 -3.01 11.16
C VAL A 66 22.02 -3.74 12.41
N SER A 67 21.51 -3.34 13.58
CA SER A 67 21.77 -4.02 14.85
C SER A 67 21.27 -5.47 14.84
N ARG A 68 21.82 -6.30 15.73
CA ARG A 68 21.42 -7.73 15.83
C ARG A 68 19.92 -7.86 16.08
N GLU A 69 19.40 -7.12 17.05
CA GLU A 69 17.99 -6.90 17.32
C GLU A 69 17.79 -5.37 17.21
N HIS A 70 17.23 -4.92 16.10
CA HIS A 70 17.20 -3.50 15.77
C HIS A 70 15.88 -2.87 16.21
N ALA A 71 14.79 -3.49 15.80
CA ALA A 71 13.45 -3.04 16.12
C ALA A 71 12.51 -4.23 16.17
N TYR A 72 11.29 -4.00 16.62
CA TYR A 72 10.21 -4.93 16.42
C TYR A 72 8.93 -4.16 16.10
N VAL A 73 8.01 -4.82 15.40
CA VAL A 73 6.65 -4.36 15.27
C VAL A 73 5.79 -5.09 16.29
N ALA A 74 5.08 -4.32 17.12
CA ALA A 74 4.01 -4.81 17.97
C ALA A 74 2.69 -4.77 17.18
N CYS A 75 1.90 -5.82 17.33
CA CYS A 75 0.60 -5.98 16.66
C CYS A 75 -0.46 -6.21 17.75
N GLU A 76 -1.35 -5.24 17.93
CA GLU A 76 -2.42 -5.28 18.94
C GLU A 76 -3.75 -4.89 18.30
N GLU A 77 -4.73 -5.80 18.27
CA GLU A 77 -6.12 -5.49 17.87
C GLU A 77 -6.21 -4.64 16.58
N ASP A 78 -5.47 -5.03 15.54
CA ASP A 78 -5.36 -4.34 14.24
C ASP A 78 -4.58 -3.01 14.24
N ARG A 79 -3.95 -2.62 15.35
CA ARG A 79 -2.95 -1.55 15.42
C ARG A 79 -1.55 -2.12 15.29
N TYR A 80 -0.72 -1.45 14.49
CA TYR A 80 0.67 -1.79 14.29
C TYR A 80 1.54 -0.64 14.78
N SER A 81 2.50 -0.93 15.65
CA SER A 81 3.48 0.06 16.10
C SER A 81 4.89 -0.48 15.96
N ILE A 82 5.83 0.36 15.55
CA ILE A 82 7.26 0.01 15.53
C ILE A 82 7.94 0.54 16.80
N VAL A 83 8.82 -0.28 17.37
CA VAL A 83 9.64 0.07 18.52
C VAL A 83 11.11 -0.17 18.18
N ASP A 84 11.90 0.89 18.26
CA ASP A 84 13.36 0.79 18.20
C ASP A 84 13.90 0.19 19.52
N SER A 85 14.66 -0.90 19.43
CA SER A 85 15.20 -1.65 20.58
C SER A 85 16.53 -1.09 21.10
N GLY A 86 16.80 0.20 20.87
CA GLY A 86 18.08 0.83 21.23
C GLY A 86 19.15 0.56 20.17
N SER A 87 18.75 0.58 18.91
CA SER A 87 19.64 0.31 17.79
C SER A 87 20.73 1.39 17.65
N ARG A 88 21.90 1.01 17.13
CA ARG A 88 23.02 1.94 16.94
C ARG A 88 22.69 3.12 16.02
N ASN A 89 21.97 2.86 14.93
CA ASN A 89 21.67 3.89 13.92
C ASN A 89 20.28 4.53 14.16
N GLY A 90 19.44 3.87 14.95
CA GLY A 90 18.04 4.22 15.18
C GLY A 90 17.11 3.80 14.04
N VAL A 91 15.81 3.92 14.31
CA VAL A 91 14.75 3.72 13.32
C VAL A 91 14.22 5.07 12.85
N TYR A 92 13.93 5.16 11.55
CA TYR A 92 13.33 6.32 10.92
C TYR A 92 12.01 5.94 10.28
N VAL A 93 10.96 6.72 10.51
CA VAL A 93 9.64 6.56 9.87
C VAL A 93 9.38 7.79 9.02
N ASN A 94 9.17 7.63 7.72
CA ASN A 94 8.99 8.72 6.76
C ASN A 94 10.08 9.81 6.86
N GLY A 95 11.33 9.37 7.05
CA GLY A 95 12.50 10.25 7.20
C GLY A 95 12.69 10.86 8.59
N GLN A 96 11.75 10.70 9.51
CA GLN A 96 11.86 11.19 10.88
C GLN A 96 12.38 10.10 11.83
N LYS A 97 13.45 10.40 12.59
CA LYS A 97 13.96 9.48 13.61
C LYS A 97 12.97 9.37 14.77
N ILE A 98 12.57 8.14 15.10
CA ILE A 98 11.66 7.89 16.23
C ILE A 98 12.44 7.72 17.54
N PRO A 99 11.84 8.03 18.70
CA PRO A 99 12.47 7.81 20.00
C PRO A 99 12.65 6.31 20.29
N ALA A 100 13.85 5.92 20.74
CA ALA A 100 14.14 4.55 21.12
C ALA A 100 13.30 4.10 22.33
N GLY A 101 12.85 2.84 22.31
CA GLY A 101 12.06 2.22 23.36
C GLY A 101 10.60 2.70 23.46
N ARG A 102 10.15 3.56 22.55
CA ARG A 102 8.75 4.00 22.48
C ARG A 102 8.06 3.44 21.25
N GLU A 103 6.77 3.17 21.40
CA GLU A 103 5.92 2.79 20.28
C GLU A 103 5.65 3.98 19.37
N TRP A 104 5.80 3.73 18.07
CA TRP A 104 5.43 4.63 17.01
C TRP A 104 4.39 3.96 16.12
N CYS A 105 3.17 4.48 16.09
CA CYS A 105 2.08 3.93 15.29
C CYS A 105 2.42 3.98 13.79
N LEU A 106 2.17 2.87 13.10
CA LEU A 106 2.36 2.73 11.65
C LEU A 106 1.04 2.89 10.92
N SER A 107 1.08 3.66 9.83
CA SER A 107 -0.01 3.82 8.87
C SER A 107 0.35 3.18 7.55
N HIS A 108 -0.65 2.64 6.84
CA HIS A 108 -0.44 2.06 5.51
C HIS A 108 0.34 3.02 4.61
N GLY A 109 1.39 2.52 3.95
CA GLY A 109 2.26 3.31 3.09
C GLY A 109 3.48 3.91 3.79
N ASP A 110 3.58 3.78 5.12
CA ASP A 110 4.74 4.29 5.85
C ASP A 110 6.04 3.62 5.40
N SER A 111 7.06 4.46 5.23
CA SER A 111 8.43 4.03 4.92
C SER A 111 9.25 3.94 6.21
N LEU A 112 9.95 2.83 6.39
CA LEU A 112 10.75 2.53 7.58
C LEU A 112 12.21 2.36 7.17
N ALA A 113 13.08 3.21 7.69
CA ALA A 113 14.52 3.12 7.49
C ALA A 113 15.21 2.56 8.73
N LEU A 114 15.95 1.46 8.54
CA LEU A 114 16.76 0.80 9.56
C LEU A 114 18.19 0.68 9.01
N GLY A 115 19.07 1.60 9.41
CA GLY A 115 20.40 1.71 8.78
C GLY A 115 20.26 2.05 7.29
N GLU A 116 20.87 1.26 6.42
CA GLU A 116 20.77 1.42 4.96
C GLU A 116 19.56 0.69 4.32
N GLN A 117 18.75 0.01 5.14
CA GLN A 117 17.59 -0.75 4.67
C GLN A 117 16.34 0.12 4.69
N LEU A 118 15.57 0.12 3.59
CA LEU A 118 14.27 0.77 3.51
C LEU A 118 13.18 -0.29 3.34
N LEU A 119 12.18 -0.20 4.20
CA LEU A 119 11.02 -1.07 4.21
C LEU A 119 9.76 -0.24 3.98
N LEU A 120 8.76 -0.85 3.38
CA LEU A 120 7.42 -0.31 3.22
C LEU A 120 6.46 -1.10 4.12
N PHE A 121 5.69 -0.38 4.91
CA PHE A 121 4.57 -0.96 5.65
C PHE A 121 3.32 -0.99 4.79
N HIS A 122 2.87 -2.19 4.46
CA HIS A 122 1.67 -2.44 3.69
C HIS A 122 0.62 -3.07 4.60
N CYS A 123 -0.33 -2.28 5.10
CA CYS A 123 -1.52 -2.80 5.77
C CYS A 123 -2.69 -2.77 4.80
N PRO A 124 -3.23 -3.91 4.34
CA PRO A 124 -4.42 -3.88 3.50
C PRO A 124 -5.53 -3.21 4.31
N GLN A 125 -5.99 -2.04 3.84
CA GLN A 125 -6.95 -1.24 4.59
C GLN A 125 -8.23 -2.05 4.76
N ARG A 126 -8.44 -2.51 5.99
CA ARG A 126 -9.73 -3.00 6.45
C ARG A 126 -10.61 -1.76 6.61
N LEU A 127 -11.54 -1.55 5.69
CA LEU A 127 -12.53 -0.47 5.75
C LEU A 127 -13.52 -0.72 6.89
N PHE A 128 -13.08 -0.57 8.14
CA PHE A 128 -13.95 -0.72 9.30
C PHE A 128 -13.73 0.44 10.25
N ASN A 129 -14.67 1.38 10.25
CA ASN A 129 -14.89 2.26 11.40
C ASN A 129 -16.04 1.67 12.26
N SER A 130 -16.16 2.16 13.49
CA SER A 130 -17.21 1.80 14.45
C SER A 130 -18.64 2.22 14.03
N GLN A 131 -18.82 2.79 12.83
CA GLN A 131 -20.11 3.17 12.25
C GLN A 131 -20.47 2.38 10.98
N GLY A 132 -19.70 1.35 10.63
CA GLY A 132 -19.97 0.52 9.46
C GLY A 132 -19.31 1.05 8.20
N LEU A 133 -18.70 0.10 7.48
CA LEU A 133 -18.26 0.13 6.09
C LEU A 133 -18.21 1.51 5.43
N PHE A 134 -17.01 2.01 5.13
CA PHE A 134 -16.88 2.88 3.99
C PHE A 134 -17.28 2.07 2.77
N GLU A 135 -18.45 2.37 2.21
CA GLU A 135 -18.69 2.10 0.80
C GLU A 135 -17.65 2.95 0.06
N ILE A 136 -16.50 2.36 -0.31
CA ILE A 136 -15.67 2.99 -1.32
C ILE A 136 -16.48 2.88 -2.61
N SER A 137 -17.35 3.86 -2.84
CA SER A 137 -17.90 4.11 -4.16
C SER A 137 -16.76 4.65 -5.02
N ILE A 138 -15.98 3.74 -5.59
CA ILE A 138 -15.13 4.07 -6.73
C ILE A 138 -16.07 4.16 -7.93
N ASP A 139 -16.58 5.36 -8.16
CA ASP A 139 -17.28 5.68 -9.39
C ASP A 139 -16.26 5.56 -10.53
N ARG A 140 -16.36 4.45 -11.29
CA ARG A 140 -15.52 4.21 -12.47
C ARG A 140 -15.63 5.36 -13.48
N GLY A 141 -16.73 6.10 -13.49
CA GLY A 141 -16.91 7.31 -14.30
C GLY A 141 -16.01 8.46 -13.84
N LYS A 142 -15.89 8.69 -12.52
CA LYS A 142 -15.00 9.72 -11.96
C LYS A 142 -13.52 9.38 -12.12
N VAL A 143 -13.12 8.13 -11.87
CA VAL A 143 -11.72 7.72 -12.05
C VAL A 143 -11.31 7.83 -13.52
N LYS A 144 -12.21 7.48 -14.45
CA LYS A 144 -11.94 7.65 -15.89
C LYS A 144 -11.83 9.13 -16.28
N GLN A 145 -12.69 10.01 -15.76
CA GLN A 145 -12.58 11.45 -16.00
C GLN A 145 -11.31 12.07 -15.42
N GLU A 146 -10.90 11.71 -14.20
CA GLU A 146 -9.67 12.23 -13.60
C GLU A 146 -8.42 11.71 -14.31
N VAL A 147 -8.43 10.44 -14.76
CA VAL A 147 -7.34 9.87 -15.56
C VAL A 147 -7.30 10.49 -16.96
N ASP A 148 -8.44 10.71 -17.61
CA ASP A 148 -8.53 11.38 -18.92
C ASP A 148 -8.06 12.86 -18.79
N ASP A 149 -8.47 13.59 -17.75
CA ASP A 149 -8.01 14.95 -17.47
C ASP A 149 -6.51 15.02 -17.15
N LEU A 150 -5.99 14.02 -16.43
CA LEU A 150 -4.56 13.92 -16.13
C LEU A 150 -3.76 13.58 -17.39
N LEU A 151 -4.27 12.69 -18.25
CA LEU A 151 -3.68 12.38 -19.55
C LEU A 151 -3.67 13.62 -20.47
N ILE A 152 -4.74 14.41 -20.49
CA ILE A 152 -4.78 15.67 -21.26
C ILE A 152 -3.76 16.68 -20.74
N ARG A 153 -3.53 16.75 -19.42
CA ARG A 153 -2.53 17.68 -18.83
C ARG A 153 -1.10 17.21 -19.03
N VAL A 154 -0.85 15.90 -18.96
CA VAL A 154 0.50 15.31 -19.10
C VAL A 154 0.91 15.17 -20.56
N LEU A 155 -0.03 14.85 -21.46
CA LEU A 155 0.24 14.73 -22.91
C LEU A 155 -0.05 16.02 -23.69
N GLY A 156 -0.69 17.02 -23.07
CA GLY A 156 -1.08 18.28 -23.72
C GLY A 156 -0.13 19.45 -23.55
N SER A 157 1.02 19.28 -22.86
CA SER A 157 1.99 20.37 -22.71
C SER A 157 3.17 20.35 -23.69
N ASP A 158 3.25 19.37 -24.61
CA ASP A 158 4.25 19.40 -25.67
C ASP A 158 3.70 18.74 -26.94
N GLY A 159 3.38 19.55 -27.95
CA GLY A 159 2.84 19.02 -29.20
C GLY A 159 2.36 20.03 -30.23
N GLY A 160 3.09 21.15 -30.39
CA GLY A 160 3.06 21.83 -31.67
C GLY A 160 3.50 20.85 -32.77
N THR A 161 2.63 20.63 -33.76
CA THR A 161 2.88 19.91 -35.02
C THR A 161 2.66 18.38 -34.99
N GLN A 162 1.44 17.95 -35.32
CA GLN A 162 1.20 17.03 -36.45
C GLN A 162 -0.30 16.90 -36.75
N ARG A 163 -0.78 17.76 -37.66
CA ARG A 163 -1.97 17.49 -38.47
C ARG A 163 -1.54 16.65 -39.67
N ARG A 164 -1.86 15.36 -39.71
CA ARG A 164 -2.41 14.68 -40.90
C ARG A 164 -2.65 13.19 -40.64
N LEU A 165 -3.78 12.73 -41.18
CA LEU A 165 -4.10 11.35 -41.57
C LEU A 165 -4.57 10.42 -40.45
N VAL A 166 -5.88 10.39 -40.19
CA VAL A 166 -6.72 9.18 -40.33
C VAL A 166 -8.17 9.61 -40.65
N GLU A 167 -8.42 9.98 -41.90
CA GLU A 167 -9.76 9.93 -42.51
C GLU A 167 -9.63 9.09 -43.78
N ALA A 168 -9.75 7.78 -43.63
CA ALA A 168 -10.07 6.84 -44.71
C ALA A 168 -10.20 5.44 -44.12
N ASP A 169 -11.34 5.14 -43.48
CA ASP A 169 -11.92 3.80 -43.64
C ASP A 169 -13.41 3.79 -43.25
N LYS A 170 -14.24 4.34 -44.13
CA LYS A 170 -15.68 4.10 -44.12
C LYS A 170 -16.20 4.00 -45.55
N THR A 171 -15.82 2.94 -46.25
CA THR A 171 -16.61 2.40 -47.37
C THR A 171 -16.03 1.06 -47.81
N THR A 172 -16.69 -0.04 -47.44
CA THR A 172 -17.02 -1.18 -48.33
C THR A 172 -17.71 -2.26 -47.49
N THR A 173 -19.04 -2.26 -47.50
CA THR A 173 -19.88 -3.46 -47.46
C THR A 173 -21.24 -3.04 -47.99
N ARG A 174 -21.44 -3.13 -49.31
CA ARG A 174 -22.42 -3.98 -49.99
C ARG A 174 -22.51 -3.64 -51.47
#